data_AF-A0A828YX06-F1
#
_entry.id   AF-A0A828YX06-F1
#
_cell.length_a   1.000
_cell.length_b   1.000
_cell.length_c   1.000
_cell.angle_alpha   90.00
_cell.angle_beta   90.00
_cell.angle_gamma   90.00
#
_symmetry.space_group_name_H-M   'P 1'
#
loop_
_entity.id
_entity.type
_entity.pdbx_description
1 polymer ?
#
loop_
_entity_poly.entity_id
_entity_poly.type
_entity_poly.pdbx_seq_one_letter_code
_entity_poly.pdbx_strand_id
1 'polypeptide(L)' 'MKKKEAELPLTDKQLKESEELKRLRKENVRLKDENAILKKFATMLSREQNPD' A
#
# COMPACT_ATOMS: atom_id res chain seq x y z
N MET A 1 16.13 -20.69 -29.90
CA MET A 1 16.56 -21.08 -28.54
C MET A 1 16.36 -19.90 -27.61
N LYS A 2 15.34 -19.92 -26.74
CA LYS A 2 15.18 -18.90 -25.70
C LYS A 2 16.30 -19.12 -24.69
N LYS A 3 17.36 -18.31 -24.77
CA LYS A 3 18.41 -18.29 -23.75
C LYS A 3 17.69 -18.01 -22.43
N LYS A 4 17.69 -18.98 -21.53
CA LYS A 4 17.38 -18.74 -20.12
C LYS A 4 18.43 -17.73 -19.68
N GLU A 5 18.04 -16.46 -19.61
CA GLU A 5 18.79 -15.46 -18.87
C GLU A 5 18.94 -16.06 -17.48
N ALA A 6 20.16 -16.52 -17.16
CA ALA A 6 20.46 -16.91 -15.80
C ALA A 6 20.14 -15.67 -14.96
N GLU A 7 19.12 -15.76 -14.11
CA GLU A 7 18.76 -14.68 -13.20
C GLU A 7 20.01 -14.38 -12.39
N LEU A 8 20.70 -13.30 -12.79
CA LEU A 8 21.82 -12.80 -12.03
C LEU A 8 21.26 -12.43 -10.65
N PRO A 9 21.97 -12.80 -9.57
CA PRO A 9 21.55 -12.41 -8.24
C PRO A 9 21.36 -10.90 -8.19
N LEU A 10 20.27 -10.46 -7.54
CA LEU A 10 19.97 -9.04 -7.38
C LEU A 10 21.14 -8.34 -6.71
N THR A 11 21.46 -7.14 -7.19
CA THR A 11 22.47 -6.29 -6.55
C THR A 11 22.00 -5.83 -5.17
N ASP A 12 22.94 -5.50 -4.28
CA ASP A 12 22.63 -4.96 -2.94
C ASP A 12 21.69 -3.76 -2.99
N LYS A 13 21.81 -2.92 -4.03
CA LYS A 13 20.92 -1.77 -4.24
C LYS A 13 19.49 -2.23 -4.52
N GLN A 14 19.31 -3.19 -5.42
CA GLN A 14 17.99 -3.75 -5.76
C GLN A 14 17.36 -4.49 -4.57
N LEU A 15 18.18 -5.17 -3.76
CA LEU A 15 17.71 -5.81 -2.53
C LEU A 15 17.17 -4.78 -1.53
N LYS A 16 17.91 -3.69 -1.27
CA LYS A 16 17.46 -2.59 -0.41
C LYS A 16 16.19 -1.92 -0.92
N GLU A 17 16.10 -1.64 -2.22
CA GLU A 17 14.89 -1.09 -2.84
C GLU A 17 13.67 -2.04 -2.69
N SER A 18 13.89 -3.35 -2.82
CA SER A 18 12.85 -4.36 -2.62
C SER A 18 12.35 -4.42 -1.17
N GLU A 19 13.26 -4.32 -0.20
CA GLU A 19 12.91 -4.25 1.22
C GLU A 19 12.10 -3.00 1.56
N GLU A 20 12.52 -1.85 1.03
CA GLU A 20 11.79 -0.59 1.23
C GLU A 20 10.41 -0.65 0.57
N LEU A 21 10.31 -1.19 -0.65
CA LEU A 21 9.03 -1.41 -1.30
C LEU A 21 8.11 -2.32 -0.49
N LYS A 22 8.66 -3.34 0.18
CA LYS A 22 7.90 -4.23 1.08
C LYS A 22 7.39 -3.48 2.31
N ARG A 23 8.17 -2.57 2.88
CA ARG A 23 7.75 -1.70 4.01
C ARG A 23 6.64 -0.75 3.58
N LEU A 24 6.83 -0.05 2.46
CA LEU A 24 5.85 0.88 1.91
C LEU A 24 4.52 0.18 1.58
N ARG A 25 4.54 -1.05 1.06
CA ARG A 25 3.32 -1.83 0.81
C ARG A 25 2.54 -2.13 2.09
N LYS A 26 3.21 -2.49 3.18
CA LYS A 26 2.57 -2.72 4.48
C LYS A 26 1.94 -1.43 5.02
N GLU A 27 2.68 -0.33 4.96
CA GLU A 27 2.18 0.96 5.43
C GLU A 27 1.00 1.45 4.58
N ASN A 28 1.04 1.23 3.27
CA ASN A 28 -0.09 1.59 2.39
C ASN A 28 -1.37 0.83 2.74
N VAL A 29 -1.28 -0.44 3.13
CA VAL A 29 -2.43 -1.22 3.60
C VAL A 29 -2.99 -0.63 4.88
N ARG A 30 -2.12 -0.37 5.88
CA ARG A 30 -2.51 0.24 7.16
C ARG A 30 -3.23 1.57 6.96
N LEU A 31 -2.68 2.44 6.11
CA LEU A 31 -3.27 3.75 5.79
C LEU A 31 -4.61 3.62 5.03
N LYS A 32 -4.78 2.61 4.19
CA LYS A 32 -6.07 2.36 3.51
C LYS A 32 -7.15 1.96 4.50
N ASP A 33 -6.82 1.14 5.48
CA ASP A 33 -7.75 0.74 6.54
C ASP A 33 -8.17 1.93 7.40
N GLU A 34 -7.21 2.76 7.82
CA GLU A 34 -7.49 4.01 8.54
C GLU A 34 -8.36 4.96 7.72
N ASN A 35 -8.05 5.14 6.44
CA ASN A 35 -8.81 5.99 5.53
C ASN A 35 -10.26 5.48 5.34
N ALA A 36 -10.45 4.16 5.25
CA ALA A 36 -11.77 3.56 5.17
C ALA A 36 -12.61 3.85 6.44
N ILE A 37 -12.00 3.77 7.61
CA ILE A 37 -12.64 4.11 8.89
C ILE A 37 -13.02 5.60 8.92
N LEU A 38 -12.08 6.49 8.57
CA LEU A 38 -12.33 7.94 8.54
C LEU A 38 -13.48 8.31 7.58
N LYS A 39 -13.56 7.68 6.41
CA LYS A 39 -14.67 7.89 5.46
C LYS A 39 -16.03 7.46 6.02
N LYS A 40 -16.09 6.36 6.78
CA LYS A 40 -17.31 5.93 7.47
C LYS A 40 -17.75 6.96 8.49
N PHE A 41 -16.81 7.46 9.31
CA PHE A 41 -17.09 8.52 10.27
C PHE A 41 -17.58 9.80 9.60
N ALA A 42 -16.91 10.25 8.53
CA ALA A 42 -17.34 11.42 7.78
C ALA A 42 -18.75 11.26 7.22
N THR A 43 -19.09 10.07 6.71
CA THR A 43 -20.45 9.77 6.23
C THR A 43 -21.49 9.82 7.34
N MET A 44 -21.19 9.25 8.52
CA MET A 44 -22.10 9.28 9.67
C MET A 44 -22.33 10.71 10.16
N LEU A 45 -21.26 11.49 10.32
CA LEU A 45 -21.36 12.88 10.76
C LEU A 45 -22.16 13.73 9.76
N SER A 46 -21.94 13.53 8.45
CA SER A 46 -22.68 14.24 7.42
C SER A 46 -24.19 13.95 7.46
N ARG A 47 -24.59 12.72 7.82
CA ARG A 47 -26.01 12.35 7.98
C ARG A 47 -26.62 12.94 9.24
N GLU A 48 -25.84 13.06 10.32
CA GLU A 48 -26.29 13.65 11.57
C GLU A 48 -26.46 15.17 11.46
N GLN A 49 -25.59 15.84 10.69
CA GLN A 49 -25.64 17.29 10.48
C GLN A 49 -26.67 17.74 9.45
N ASN A 50 -27.03 16.86 8.50
CA ASN A 50 -28.10 17.10 7.52
C ASN A 50 -29.16 15.99 7.64
N PRO A 51 -30.00 16.03 8.69
CA PRO A 51 -31.22 15.23 8.69
C PRO A 51 -32.15 15.78 7.59
N ASP A 52 -32.66 14.89 6.73
CA ASP A 52 -33.69 15.23 5.73
C ASP A 52 -34.92 15.90 6.38
#